data_AF-A0A840SAF9-F1
#
_entry.id   AF-A0A840SAF9-F1
#
_cell.length_a   1.000
_cell.length_b   1.000
_cell.length_c   1.000
_cell.angle_alpha   90.00
_cell.angle_beta   90.00
_cell.angle_gamma   90.00
#
_symmetry.space_group_name_H-M   'P 1'
#
loop_
_entity.id
_entity.type
_entity.pdbx_description
1 polymer ?
#
loop_
_entity_poly.entity_id
_entity_poly.type
_entity_poly.pdbx_seq_one_letter_code
_entity_poly.pdbx_strand_id
1 'polypeptide(L)'
;MRILFLLSWAAYLLGFGWSSFTLLPDLVGDPGKEASRASYIALMGGIGALSSWFSGPGCMWLLRRRAKGGVNLPHAEYWFEGERRKASLDRLAPYIDALGLQVLGLLAGAHAWVVWDTLHPRAALGLGAVFAGLGAFTLVLIIWTWRLHRAFGPPPALDVHRSAPRRPRRPGE
;
A
#
# COMPACT_ATOMS: atom_id res chain seq x y z
N MET A 1 1.35 14.35 4.22
CA MET A 1 1.20 12.88 4.19
C MET A 1 2.51 12.17 4.45
N ARG A 2 3.61 12.50 3.75
CA ARG A 2 4.90 11.83 3.91
C ARG A 2 5.40 11.68 5.35
N ILE A 3 5.47 12.80 6.09
CA ILE A 3 5.95 12.79 7.49
C ILE A 3 5.04 11.91 8.35
N LEU A 4 3.72 12.05 8.22
CA LEU A 4 2.75 11.22 8.94
C LEU A 4 2.96 9.73 8.66
N PHE A 5 3.16 9.35 7.39
CA PHE A 5 3.48 7.97 7.01
C PHE A 5 4.76 7.48 7.68
N LEU A 6 5.85 8.24 7.60
CA LEU A 6 7.14 7.84 8.19
C LEU A 6 7.06 7.72 9.72
N LEU A 7 6.38 8.66 10.38
CA LEU A 7 6.16 8.62 11.82
C LEU A 7 5.30 7.41 12.22
N SER A 8 4.23 7.14 11.48
CA SER A 8 3.38 5.97 11.73
C SER A 8 4.15 4.68 11.52
N TRP A 9 4.98 4.61 10.49
CA TRP A 9 5.81 3.44 10.20
C TRP A 9 6.85 3.20 11.29
N ALA A 10 7.54 4.24 11.75
CA ALA A 10 8.45 4.14 12.88
C ALA A 10 7.72 3.71 14.16
N ALA A 11 6.56 4.31 14.46
CA ALA A 11 5.74 3.95 15.61
C ALA A 11 5.27 2.50 15.53
N TYR A 12 4.86 2.01 14.35
CA TYR A 12 4.53 0.61 14.13
C TYR A 12 5.73 -0.30 14.42
N LEU A 13 6.91 -0.03 13.86
CA LEU A 13 8.08 -0.90 14.06
C LEU A 13 8.49 -0.97 15.54
N LEU A 14 8.48 0.18 16.22
CA LEU A 14 8.80 0.24 17.64
C LEU A 14 7.73 -0.46 18.49
N GLY A 15 6.45 -0.18 18.24
CA GLY A 15 5.34 -0.79 18.95
C GLY A 15 5.25 -2.29 18.72
N PHE A 16 5.37 -2.73 17.47
CA PHE A 16 5.43 -4.14 17.07
C PHE A 16 6.60 -4.85 17.74
N GLY A 17 7.81 -4.28 17.66
CA GLY A 17 9.00 -4.87 18.28
C GLY A 17 8.81 -5.00 19.78
N TRP A 18 8.46 -3.90 20.46
CA TRP A 18 8.26 -3.89 21.90
C TRP A 18 7.21 -4.92 22.33
N SER A 19 5.99 -4.85 21.80
CA SER A 19 4.91 -5.75 22.20
C SER A 19 5.18 -7.21 21.83
N SER A 20 5.85 -7.48 20.71
CA SER A 20 6.22 -8.85 20.34
C SER A 20 7.22 -9.46 21.32
N PHE A 21 8.21 -8.70 21.81
CA PHE A 21 9.21 -9.24 22.74
C PHE A 21 8.74 -9.27 24.19
N THR A 22 7.82 -8.39 24.60
CA THR A 22 7.39 -8.28 26.00
C THR A 22 6.09 -9.02 26.29
N LEU A 23 5.17 -9.11 25.32
CA LEU A 23 3.81 -9.61 25.55
C LEU A 23 3.55 -10.99 24.91
N LEU A 24 4.28 -11.37 23.86
CA LEU A 24 4.08 -12.66 23.22
C LEU A 24 4.91 -13.78 23.87
N PRO A 25 4.30 -14.95 24.14
CA PRO A 25 4.99 -16.15 24.59
C PRO A 25 5.87 -16.73 23.47
N ASP A 26 6.62 -17.81 23.77
CA ASP A 26 7.52 -18.44 22.81
C ASP A 26 6.79 -19.12 21.63
N LEU A 27 5.53 -19.50 21.82
CA LEU A 27 4.65 -20.10 20.82
C LEU A 27 3.41 -19.23 20.63
N VAL A 28 3.15 -18.80 19.40
CA VAL A 28 2.08 -17.85 19.05
C VAL A 28 1.08 -18.53 18.13
N GLY A 29 -0.21 -18.48 18.49
CA GLY A 29 -1.32 -18.99 17.68
C GLY A 29 -2.22 -19.96 18.44
N ASP A 30 -3.16 -20.57 17.71
CA ASP A 30 -4.07 -21.58 18.25
C ASP A 30 -3.32 -22.87 18.63
N PRO A 31 -3.76 -23.59 19.67
CA PRO A 31 -3.18 -24.89 20.04
C PRO A 31 -3.12 -25.85 18.85
N GLY A 32 -1.93 -26.38 18.56
CA GLY A 32 -1.69 -27.29 17.43
C GLY A 32 -1.44 -26.61 16.08
N LYS A 33 -1.47 -25.27 16.03
CA LYS A 33 -1.07 -24.44 14.88
C LYS A 33 -0.09 -23.34 15.29
N GLU A 34 0.57 -23.51 16.44
CA GLU A 34 1.49 -22.50 16.94
C GLU A 34 2.71 -22.33 16.04
N ALA A 35 3.17 -21.09 15.91
CA ALA A 35 4.46 -20.75 15.34
C ALA A 35 5.40 -20.26 16.44
N SER A 36 6.71 -20.46 16.29
CA SER A 36 7.66 -19.83 17.20
C SER A 36 7.54 -18.31 17.14
N ARG A 37 7.72 -17.62 18.27
CA ARG A 37 7.75 -16.15 18.33
C ARG A 37 8.72 -15.55 17.32
N ALA A 38 9.89 -16.17 17.15
CA ALA A 38 10.88 -15.73 16.18
C ALA A 38 10.35 -15.79 14.74
N SER A 39 9.68 -16.89 14.37
CA SER A 39 9.04 -17.04 13.05
C SER A 39 7.92 -16.02 12.85
N TYR A 40 7.09 -15.79 13.88
CA TYR A 40 6.04 -14.78 13.84
C TYR A 40 6.62 -13.37 13.63
N ILE A 41 7.62 -12.99 14.43
CA ILE A 41 8.29 -11.69 14.33
C ILE A 41 8.94 -11.52 12.95
N ALA A 42 9.65 -12.53 12.46
CA ALA A 42 10.30 -12.49 11.16
C ALA A 42 9.29 -12.32 10.02
N LEU A 43 8.19 -13.08 10.04
CA LEU A 43 7.18 -13.03 8.99
C LEU A 43 6.36 -11.74 9.06
N MET A 44 5.74 -11.45 10.20
CA MET A 44 4.86 -10.28 10.36
C MET A 44 5.65 -8.97 10.31
N GLY A 45 6.82 -8.93 10.97
CA GLY A 45 7.72 -7.79 10.93
C GLY A 45 8.33 -7.59 9.54
N GLY A 46 8.73 -8.68 8.87
CA GLY A 46 9.23 -8.65 7.49
C GLY A 46 8.18 -8.14 6.51
N ILE A 47 6.95 -8.66 6.57
CA ILE A 47 5.83 -8.17 5.77
C ILE A 47 5.55 -6.70 6.08
N GLY A 48 5.50 -6.29 7.35
CA GLY A 48 5.29 -4.91 7.75
C GLY A 48 6.35 -3.95 7.26
N ALA A 49 7.63 -4.32 7.37
CA ALA A 49 8.74 -3.50 6.90
C ALA A 49 8.78 -3.41 5.38
N LEU A 50 8.68 -4.54 4.68
CA LEU A 50 8.74 -4.60 3.22
C LEU A 50 7.52 -3.93 2.58
N SER A 51 6.31 -4.26 3.03
CA SER A 51 5.09 -3.65 2.50
C SER A 51 5.13 -2.13 2.66
N SER A 52 5.51 -1.61 3.84
CA SER A 52 5.66 -0.17 4.10
C SER A 52 6.71 0.48 3.22
N TRP A 53 7.87 -0.18 3.02
CA TRP A 53 8.89 0.30 2.11
C TRP A 53 8.34 0.40 0.68
N PHE A 54 7.71 -0.67 0.19
CA PHE A 54 7.10 -0.69 -1.15
C PHE A 54 5.91 0.24 -1.28
N SER A 55 5.15 0.51 -0.23
CA SER A 55 4.03 1.46 -0.27
C SER A 55 4.45 2.90 0.04
N GLY A 56 5.74 3.21 0.07
CA GLY A 56 6.24 4.54 0.39
C GLY A 56 7.54 4.87 -0.36
N PRO A 57 8.69 5.01 0.34
CA PRO A 57 9.97 5.39 -0.29
C PRO A 57 10.38 4.48 -1.45
N GLY A 58 10.24 3.17 -1.27
CA GLY A 58 10.71 2.16 -2.22
C GLY A 58 10.01 2.25 -3.56
N CYS A 59 8.67 2.33 -3.57
CA CYS A 59 7.92 2.46 -4.83
C CYS A 59 8.24 3.77 -5.54
N MET A 60 8.26 4.91 -4.84
CA MET A 60 8.61 6.18 -5.50
C MET A 60 10.02 6.18 -6.08
N TRP A 61 10.98 5.59 -5.38
CA TRP A 61 12.34 5.41 -5.87
C TRP A 61 12.39 4.52 -7.12
N LEU A 62 11.70 3.38 -7.10
CA LEU A 62 11.60 2.46 -8.24
C LEU A 62 10.94 3.13 -9.44
N LEU A 63 9.79 3.77 -9.23
CA LEU A 63 9.05 4.47 -10.27
C LEU A 63 9.89 5.56 -10.90
N ARG A 64 10.58 6.38 -10.10
CA ARG A 64 11.46 7.45 -10.60
C ARG A 64 12.59 6.93 -11.48
N ARG A 65 13.14 5.74 -11.20
CA ARG A 65 14.21 5.12 -12.00
C ARG A 65 13.73 4.48 -13.32
N ARG A 66 12.45 4.14 -13.46
CA ARG A 66 11.93 3.56 -14.71
C ARG A 66 11.63 4.63 -15.75
N ALA A 67 12.23 4.51 -16.93
CA ALA A 67 12.03 5.48 -18.02
C ALA A 67 10.58 5.52 -18.53
N LYS A 68 9.92 4.36 -18.64
CA LYS A 68 8.52 4.21 -19.10
C LYS A 68 7.84 3.02 -18.41
N GLY A 69 6.50 3.06 -18.32
CA GLY A 69 5.67 1.97 -17.81
C GLY A 69 5.77 1.73 -16.30
N GLY A 70 5.16 0.62 -15.84
CA GLY A 70 5.21 0.18 -14.43
C GLY A 70 4.12 0.75 -13.52
N VAL A 71 3.20 1.55 -14.06
CA VAL A 71 2.04 2.06 -13.33
C VAL A 71 0.78 1.66 -14.11
N ASN A 72 -0.06 0.84 -13.49
CA ASN A 72 -1.37 0.49 -14.05
C ASN A 72 -2.38 1.57 -13.64
N LEU A 73 -2.41 2.69 -14.38
CA LEU A 73 -3.38 3.77 -14.20
C LEU A 73 -4.09 4.08 -15.51
N PRO A 74 -5.35 4.55 -15.47
CA PRO A 74 -6.03 5.06 -16.65
C PRO A 74 -5.21 6.15 -17.33
N HIS A 75 -5.12 6.09 -18.66
CA HIS A 75 -4.38 7.08 -19.46
C HIS A 75 -2.93 7.28 -19.00
N ALA A 76 -2.26 6.22 -18.52
CA ALA A 76 -0.89 6.30 -18.00
C ALA A 76 0.09 6.89 -19.02
N GLU A 77 -0.08 6.60 -20.32
CA GLU A 77 0.71 7.19 -21.41
C GLU A 77 0.64 8.72 -21.40
N TYR A 78 -0.56 9.29 -21.24
CA TYR A 78 -0.71 10.74 -21.14
C TYR A 78 -0.01 11.31 -19.90
N TRP A 79 -0.25 10.69 -18.73
CA TRP A 79 0.22 11.22 -17.44
C TRP A 79 1.73 11.03 -17.21
N PHE A 80 2.31 9.92 -17.67
CA PHE A 80 3.68 9.52 -17.32
C PHE A 80 4.70 9.62 -18.46
N GLU A 81 4.34 10.26 -19.59
CA GLU A 81 5.27 10.53 -20.69
C GLU A 81 5.83 11.96 -20.69
N GLY A 82 7.06 12.09 -21.20
CA GLY A 82 7.73 13.36 -21.44
C GLY A 82 7.89 14.20 -20.17
N GLU A 83 7.67 15.51 -20.32
CA GLU A 83 7.87 16.50 -19.26
C GLU A 83 6.84 16.38 -18.12
N ARG A 84 5.66 15.81 -18.39
CA ARG A 84 4.58 15.65 -17.40
C ARG A 84 4.89 14.60 -16.34
N ARG A 85 5.77 13.65 -16.65
CA ARG A 85 6.08 12.51 -15.77
C ARG A 85 6.46 12.92 -14.35
N LYS A 86 7.31 13.96 -14.21
CA LYS A 86 7.75 14.44 -12.88
C LYS A 86 6.55 14.93 -12.07
N ALA A 87 5.73 15.81 -12.65
CA ALA A 87 4.54 16.34 -11.99
C ALA A 87 3.53 15.24 -11.64
N SER A 88 3.33 14.26 -12.53
CA SER A 88 2.45 13.12 -12.26
C SER A 88 2.96 12.21 -11.15
N LEU A 89 4.27 11.98 -11.06
CA LEU A 89 4.87 11.24 -9.95
C LEU A 89 4.73 11.99 -8.62
N ASP A 90 4.94 13.31 -8.62
CA ASP A 90 4.76 14.12 -7.42
C ASP A 90 3.28 14.18 -6.99
N ARG A 91 2.36 14.15 -7.96
CA ARG A 91 0.91 14.00 -7.71
C ARG A 91 0.54 12.62 -7.18
N LEU A 92 1.21 11.56 -7.63
CA LEU A 92 0.97 10.17 -7.21
C LEU A 92 1.49 9.89 -5.80
N ALA A 93 2.61 10.51 -5.41
CA ALA A 93 3.28 10.30 -4.13
C ALA A 93 2.36 10.30 -2.89
N PRO A 94 1.48 11.30 -2.67
CA PRO A 94 0.59 11.30 -1.51
C PRO A 94 -0.43 10.15 -1.50
N TYR A 95 -0.81 9.61 -2.66
CA TYR A 95 -1.69 8.43 -2.74
C TYR A 95 -0.95 7.16 -2.35
N ILE A 96 0.30 7.02 -2.78
CA ILE A 96 1.16 5.91 -2.36
C ILE A 96 1.37 5.95 -0.84
N ASP A 97 1.76 7.10 -0.28
CA ASP A 97 1.89 7.25 1.18
C ASP A 97 0.59 6.92 1.93
N ALA A 98 -0.58 7.31 1.39
CA ALA A 98 -1.88 7.01 1.99
C ALA A 98 -2.26 5.53 1.90
N LEU A 99 -1.87 4.83 0.84
CA LEU A 99 -2.02 3.38 0.74
C LEU A 99 -1.12 2.69 1.77
N GLY A 100 0.12 3.16 1.92
CA GLY A 100 1.02 2.65 2.94
C GLY A 100 0.49 2.80 4.36
N LEU A 101 -0.12 3.94 4.68
CA LEU A 101 -0.80 4.13 5.97
C LEU A 101 -1.95 3.14 6.19
N GLN A 102 -2.74 2.84 5.16
CA GLN A 102 -3.84 1.86 5.26
C GLN A 102 -3.32 0.44 5.50
N VAL A 103 -2.32 0.01 4.73
CA VAL A 103 -1.67 -1.30 4.90
C VAL A 103 -1.05 -1.41 6.29
N LEU A 104 -0.36 -0.36 6.74
CA LEU A 104 0.23 -0.31 8.07
C LEU A 104 -0.82 -0.41 9.18
N GLY A 105 -1.93 0.32 9.05
CA GLY A 105 -3.05 0.24 9.99
C GLY A 105 -3.66 -1.15 10.06
N LEU A 106 -3.83 -1.81 8.91
CA LEU A 106 -4.31 -3.19 8.84
C LEU A 106 -3.35 -4.15 9.55
N LEU A 107 -2.04 -4.06 9.28
CA LEU A 107 -1.04 -4.92 9.91
C LEU A 107 -0.91 -4.64 11.42
N ALA A 108 -0.95 -3.38 11.83
CA ALA A 108 -0.96 -3.00 13.24
C ALA A 108 -2.20 -3.57 13.96
N GLY A 109 -3.37 -3.47 13.35
CA GLY A 109 -4.61 -4.03 13.88
C GLY A 109 -4.56 -5.56 13.98
N ALA A 110 -4.06 -6.24 12.95
CA ALA A 110 -3.87 -7.68 12.97
C ALA A 110 -2.88 -8.13 14.05
N HIS A 111 -1.78 -7.40 14.25
CA HIS A 111 -0.84 -7.69 15.33
C HIS A 111 -1.45 -7.44 16.71
N ALA A 112 -2.14 -6.31 16.89
CA ALA A 112 -2.83 -5.99 18.14
C ALA A 112 -3.88 -7.05 18.49
N TRP A 113 -4.56 -7.60 17.48
CA TRP A 113 -5.47 -8.74 17.66
C TRP A 113 -4.74 -9.98 18.19
N VAL A 114 -3.62 -10.36 17.58
CA VAL A 114 -2.82 -11.52 18.03
C VAL A 114 -2.36 -11.34 19.47
N VAL A 115 -1.88 -10.15 19.83
CA VAL A 115 -1.50 -9.82 21.21
C VAL A 115 -2.71 -9.90 22.14
N TRP A 116 -3.85 -9.33 21.75
CA TRP A 116 -5.08 -9.36 22.54
C TRP A 116 -5.54 -10.78 22.84
N ASP A 117 -5.61 -11.61 21.81
CA ASP A 117 -6.08 -12.99 21.88
C ASP A 117 -5.14 -13.85 22.77
N THR A 118 -3.84 -13.62 22.64
CA THR A 118 -2.81 -14.24 23.49
C THR A 118 -3.00 -13.89 24.97
N LEU A 119 -3.30 -12.63 25.28
CA LEU A 119 -3.47 -12.16 26.66
C LEU A 119 -4.85 -12.50 27.24
N HIS A 120 -5.87 -12.66 26.40
CA HIS A 120 -7.26 -12.84 26.82
C HIS A 120 -7.96 -14.00 26.08
N PRO A 121 -7.50 -15.25 26.23
CA PRO A 121 -8.03 -16.39 25.47
C PRO A 121 -9.52 -16.67 25.72
N ARG A 122 -10.08 -16.20 26.85
CA ARG A 122 -11.51 -16.33 27.17
C ARG A 122 -12.37 -15.20 26.61
N ALA A 123 -11.75 -14.12 26.14
CA ALA A 123 -12.40 -12.95 25.55
C ALA A 123 -11.95 -12.75 24.10
N ALA A 124 -11.73 -13.87 23.40
CA ALA A 124 -11.39 -13.87 21.99
C ALA A 124 -12.45 -13.09 21.22
N LEU A 125 -11.99 -12.12 20.44
CA LEU A 125 -12.87 -11.35 19.57
C LEU A 125 -13.40 -12.31 18.50
N GLY A 126 -14.72 -12.38 18.33
CA GLY A 126 -15.33 -13.27 17.35
C GLY A 126 -15.02 -12.87 15.91
N LEU A 127 -15.30 -13.77 14.96
CA LEU A 127 -15.14 -13.53 13.51
C LEU A 127 -15.79 -12.23 13.03
N GLY A 128 -16.88 -11.78 13.69
CA GLY A 128 -17.54 -10.51 13.38
C GLY A 128 -16.62 -9.29 13.47
N ALA A 129 -15.70 -9.25 14.45
CA ALA A 129 -14.77 -8.13 14.58
C ALA A 129 -13.66 -8.18 13.51
N VAL A 130 -13.23 -9.38 13.09
CA VAL A 130 -12.35 -9.55 11.92
C VAL A 130 -13.02 -9.01 10.65
N PHE A 131 -14.26 -9.44 10.39
CA PHE A 131 -15.01 -8.98 9.22
C PHE A 131 -15.30 -7.48 9.26
N ALA A 132 -15.58 -6.91 10.43
CA ALA A 132 -15.75 -5.46 10.58
C ALA A 132 -14.45 -4.71 10.25
N GLY A 133 -13.30 -5.19 10.74
CA GLY A 133 -11.98 -4.62 10.44
C GLY A 133 -11.65 -4.69 8.94
N LEU A 134 -11.87 -5.85 8.33
CA LEU A 134 -11.68 -6.04 6.88
C LEU A 134 -12.64 -5.16 6.06
N GLY A 135 -13.92 -5.10 6.45
CA GLY A 135 -14.92 -4.26 5.80
C GLY A 135 -14.55 -2.77 5.85
N ALA A 136 -14.08 -2.29 7.01
CA ALA A 136 -13.59 -0.93 7.15
C ALA A 136 -12.36 -0.67 6.25
N PHE A 137 -11.39 -1.59 6.24
CA PHE A 137 -10.22 -1.49 5.36
C PHE A 137 -10.63 -1.45 3.88
N THR A 138 -11.52 -2.34 3.45
CA THR A 138 -12.04 -2.38 2.07
C THR A 138 -12.75 -1.08 1.70
N LEU A 139 -13.58 -0.52 2.59
CA LEU A 139 -14.24 0.75 2.33
C LEU A 139 -13.24 1.89 2.14
N VAL A 140 -12.22 1.98 3.00
CA VAL A 140 -11.16 2.98 2.87
C VAL A 140 -10.39 2.79 1.55
N LEU A 141 -10.12 1.55 1.14
CA LEU A 141 -9.44 1.23 -0.11
C LEU A 141 -10.29 1.61 -1.35
N ILE A 142 -11.60 1.41 -1.31
CA ILE A 142 -12.52 1.84 -2.37
C ILE A 142 -12.48 3.37 -2.50
N ILE A 143 -12.59 4.09 -1.38
CA ILE A 143 -12.52 5.55 -1.35
C ILE A 143 -11.17 6.02 -1.89
N TRP A 144 -10.07 5.39 -1.47
CA TRP A 144 -8.74 5.70 -1.95
C TRP A 144 -8.62 5.50 -3.47
N THR A 145 -9.09 4.36 -3.98
CA THR A 145 -9.09 4.04 -5.42
C THR A 145 -9.88 5.08 -6.20
N TRP A 146 -11.10 5.42 -5.74
CA TRP A 146 -11.92 6.44 -6.37
C TRP A 146 -11.22 7.81 -6.41
N ARG A 147 -10.57 8.23 -5.32
CA ARG A 147 -9.82 9.50 -5.27
C ARG A 147 -8.64 9.49 -6.24
N LEU A 148 -7.91 8.37 -6.31
CA LEU A 148 -6.80 8.21 -7.24
C LEU A 148 -7.27 8.29 -8.69
N HIS A 149 -8.35 7.60 -9.05
CA HIS A 149 -8.95 7.67 -10.38
C HIS A 149 -9.40 9.09 -10.74
N ARG A 150 -10.01 9.83 -9.80
CA ARG A 150 -10.37 11.23 -10.04
C ARG A 150 -9.16 12.13 -10.22
N ALA A 151 -8.04 11.84 -9.55
CA ALA A 151 -6.81 12.58 -9.71
C ALA A 151 -6.13 12.32 -11.07
N PHE A 152 -6.24 11.11 -11.59
CA PHE A 152 -5.70 10.70 -12.90
C PHE A 152 -6.82 10.44 -13.90
N GLY A 153 -7.78 11.37 -13.97
CA GLY A 153 -8.92 11.29 -14.88
C GLY A 153 -8.52 11.37 -16.36
N PRO A 154 -9.51 11.48 -17.25
CA PRO A 154 -9.27 11.70 -18.67
C PRO A 154 -8.32 12.88 -18.88
N PRO A 155 -7.40 12.82 -19.85
CA PRO A 155 -6.66 13.99 -20.27
C PRO A 155 -7.65 15.14 -20.52
N PRO A 156 -7.30 16.40 -20.20
CA PRO A 156 -8.00 17.54 -20.78
C PRO A 156 -8.14 17.24 -22.26
N ALA A 157 -9.29 17.53 -22.87
CA ALA A 157 -9.47 17.38 -24.31
C ALA A 157 -8.33 18.14 -24.98
N LEU A 158 -7.25 17.41 -25.28
CA LEU A 158 -6.14 17.88 -26.06
C LEU A 158 -6.86 18.27 -27.34
N ASP A 159 -6.74 19.53 -27.74
CA ASP A 159 -7.09 19.93 -29.09
C ASP A 159 -6.53 18.85 -30.00
N VAL A 160 -7.41 18.01 -30.53
CA VAL A 160 -7.09 16.87 -31.41
C VAL A 160 -6.44 17.40 -32.71
N HIS A 161 -6.33 18.73 -32.84
CA HIS A 161 -5.49 19.44 -33.76
C HIS A 161 -4.00 19.08 -33.60
N ARG A 162 -3.54 18.26 -34.54
CA ARG A 162 -2.14 17.95 -34.89
C ARG A 162 -1.56 16.66 -34.31
N SER A 163 -2.35 15.59 -34.25
CA SER A 163 -1.78 14.38 -34.86
C SER A 163 -1.70 14.66 -36.36
N ALA A 164 -0.51 15.01 -36.87
CA ALA A 164 -0.31 15.15 -38.30
C ALA A 164 -0.93 13.91 -38.99
N PRO A 165 -1.76 14.09 -40.04
CA PRO A 165 -2.45 12.99 -40.68
C PRO A 165 -1.44 11.88 -40.95
N ARG A 166 -1.67 10.68 -40.38
CA ARG A 166 -0.85 9.50 -40.67
C ARG A 166 -0.78 9.40 -42.17
N ARG A 167 0.42 9.62 -42.75
CA ARG A 167 0.62 9.43 -44.18
C ARG A 167 0.10 8.02 -44.50
N PRO A 168 -0.78 7.87 -45.49
CA PRO A 168 -1.25 6.56 -45.89
C PRO A 168 -0.03 5.71 -46.23
N ARG A 169 0.09 4.53 -45.59
CA ARG A 169 1.11 3.54 -45.95
C ARG A 169 0.90 3.20 -47.43
N ARG A 170 1.94 3.35 -48.24
CA ARG A 170 1.89 2.89 -49.62
C ARG A 170 1.83 1.37 -49.63
N PRO A 171 0.93 0.75 -50.40
CA PRO A 171 0.99 -0.68 -50.64
C PRO A 171 2.29 -0.99 -51.39
N GLY A 172 3.16 -1.83 -50.83
CA GLY A 172 4.39 -2.31 -51.48
C GLY A 172 5.73 -1.89 -50.86
N GLU A 173 5.74 -1.20 -49.71
CA GLU A 173 6.90 -1.09 -48.81
C GLU A 173 6.83 -2.09 -47.66
#